data_AF-A0A963JQL1-F1
#
_entry.id   AF-A0A963JQL1-F1
#
_cell.length_a   1.000
_cell.length_b   1.000
_cell.length_c   1.000
_cell.angle_alpha   90.00
_cell.angle_beta   90.00
_cell.angle_gamma   90.00
#
_symmetry.space_group_name_H-M   'P 1'
#
loop_
_entity.id
_entity.type
_entity.pdbx_description
1 polymer ?
#
loop_
_entity_poly.entity_id
_entity_poly.type
_entity_poly.pdbx_seq_one_letter_code
_entity_poly.pdbx_strand_id
1 'polypeptide(L)'
;MTNEQLLAEIREANLTYLMLAQTLIRQDKAEAVFRLGLNEDAADILSSLSAAQVMKLASRNTLLCSFRVDDNLVWSLLTNHAPSKV
;
A
#
# COMPACT_ATOMS: atom_id res chain seq x y z
N MET A 1 11.31 -19.90 1.08
CA MET A 1 9.92 -19.47 1.29
C MET A 1 9.03 -20.41 0.50
N THR A 2 8.11 -21.13 1.15
CA THR A 2 7.11 -21.96 0.46
C THR A 2 6.00 -21.07 -0.11
N ASN A 3 5.18 -21.59 -1.02
CA ASN A 3 4.02 -20.85 -1.54
C ASN A 3 3.05 -20.44 -0.42
N GLU A 4 2.83 -21.32 0.56
CA GLU A 4 1.99 -21.05 1.73
C GLU A 4 2.56 -19.92 2.60
N GLN A 5 3.88 -19.91 2.84
CA GLN A 5 4.56 -18.82 3.56
C GLN A 5 4.42 -17.49 2.82
N LEU A 6 4.63 -17.49 1.50
CA LEU A 6 4.48 -16.29 0.66
C LEU A 6 3.04 -15.73 0.74
N LEU A 7 2.03 -16.59 0.64
CA LEU A 7 0.63 -16.17 0.76
C LEU A 7 0.29 -15.63 2.15
N ALA A 8 0.89 -16.19 3.21
CA ALA A 8 0.75 -15.69 4.57
C ALA A 8 1.37 -14.29 4.72
N GLU A 9 2.57 -14.07 4.18
CA GLU A 9 3.25 -12.76 4.19
C GLU A 9 2.46 -11.71 3.38
N ILE A 10 1.92 -12.07 2.21
CA ILE A 10 1.04 -11.18 1.43
C ILE A 10 -0.19 -10.78 2.25
N ARG A 11 -0.80 -11.74 2.95
CA ARG A 11 -1.97 -11.47 3.80
C ARG A 11 -1.63 -10.53 4.96
N GLU A 12 -0.50 -10.74 5.61
CA GLU A 12 -0.04 -9.89 6.72
C GLU A 12 0.26 -8.46 6.25
N ALA A 13 0.93 -8.32 5.11
CA ALA A 13 1.19 -7.02 4.49
C ALA A 13 -0.12 -6.28 4.14
N ASN A 14 -1.07 -6.99 3.52
CA ASN A 14 -2.38 -6.43 3.19
C ASN A 14 -3.15 -5.99 4.44
N LEU A 15 -3.16 -6.81 5.50
CA LEU A 15 -3.83 -6.47 6.75
C LEU A 15 -3.22 -5.22 7.39
N THR A 16 -1.89 -5.19 7.49
CA THR A 16 -1.15 -4.06 8.06
C THR A 16 -1.43 -2.76 7.30
N TYR A 17 -1.45 -2.82 5.96
CA TYR A 17 -1.78 -1.68 5.12
C TYR A 17 -3.22 -1.18 5.36
N LEU A 18 -4.21 -2.07 5.38
CA LEU A 18 -5.61 -1.70 5.61
C LEU A 18 -5.82 -1.08 7.01
N MET A 19 -5.16 -1.63 8.04
CA MET A 19 -5.22 -1.09 9.40
C MET A 19 -4.61 0.31 9.51
N LEU A 20 -3.46 0.52 8.87
CA LEU A 20 -2.82 1.83 8.80
C LEU A 20 -3.71 2.83 8.05
N ALA A 21 -4.24 2.44 6.91
CA ALA A 21 -5.11 3.29 6.09
C ALA A 21 -6.36 3.73 6.87
N GLN A 22 -7.04 2.80 7.56
CA GLN A 22 -8.18 3.14 8.41
C GLN A 22 -7.79 4.07 9.57
N THR A 23 -6.59 3.91 10.13
CA THR A 23 -6.10 4.77 11.21
C THR A 23 -5.84 6.19 10.74
N LEU A 24 -5.19 6.35 9.58
CA LEU A 24 -4.97 7.66 8.97
C LEU A 24 -6.29 8.35 8.63
N ILE A 25 -7.24 7.64 8.02
CA ILE A 25 -8.55 8.21 7.65
C ILE A 25 -9.32 8.70 8.88
N ARG A 26 -9.26 7.97 10.00
CA ARG A 26 -9.90 8.39 11.26
C ARG A 26 -9.23 9.60 11.92
N GLN A 27 -7.93 9.78 11.70
CA GLN A 27 -7.19 10.92 12.25
C GLN A 27 -7.46 12.19 11.44
N ASP A 28 -7.26 12.12 10.12
CA ASP A 28 -7.55 13.20 9.19
C ASP A 28 -7.82 12.60 7.80
N LYS A 29 -9.08 12.66 7.36
CA LYS A 29 -9.49 12.11 6.06
C LYS A 29 -8.82 12.84 4.90
N ALA A 30 -8.70 14.18 4.95
CA ALA A 30 -8.16 14.97 3.86
C ALA A 30 -6.67 14.67 3.66
N GLU A 31 -5.92 14.59 4.76
CA GLU A 31 -4.51 14.19 4.73
C GLU A 31 -4.34 12.74 4.29
N ALA A 32 -5.21 11.83 4.77
CA ALA A 32 -5.16 10.42 4.42
C ALA A 32 -5.41 10.20 2.91
N VAL A 33 -6.40 10.86 2.31
CA VAL A 33 -6.68 10.83 0.87
C VAL A 33 -5.44 11.20 0.06
N PHE A 34 -4.70 12.24 0.47
CA PHE A 34 -3.46 12.63 -0.18
C PHE A 34 -2.35 11.57 0.00
N ARG A 35 -2.05 11.18 1.25
CA ARG A 35 -0.97 10.23 1.58
C ARG A 35 -1.21 8.85 0.97
N LEU A 36 -2.44 8.35 1.07
CA LEU A 36 -2.89 7.07 0.55
C LEU A 36 -3.31 7.15 -0.93
N GLY A 37 -3.32 8.35 -1.54
CA GLY A 37 -3.67 8.65 -2.94
C GLY A 37 -4.84 7.84 -3.45
N LEU A 38 -5.95 7.97 -2.73
CA LEU A 38 -7.24 7.35 -3.00
C LEU A 38 -8.27 8.47 -2.93
N ASN A 39 -9.37 8.35 -3.67
CA ASN A 39 -10.41 9.37 -3.65
C ASN A 39 -11.21 9.32 -2.34
N GLU A 40 -12.02 10.36 -2.10
CA GLU A 40 -12.81 10.46 -0.86
C GLU A 40 -13.80 9.31 -0.71
N ASP A 41 -14.47 8.90 -1.79
CA ASP A 41 -15.42 7.78 -1.78
C ASP A 41 -14.75 6.48 -1.31
N ALA A 42 -13.54 6.18 -1.80
CA ALA A 42 -12.77 5.02 -1.39
C ALA A 42 -12.34 5.12 0.08
N ALA A 43 -11.96 6.32 0.55
CA ALA A 43 -11.64 6.55 1.95
C ALA A 43 -12.86 6.29 2.86
N ASP A 44 -14.04 6.77 2.45
CA ASP A 44 -15.28 6.58 3.20
C ASP A 44 -15.66 5.08 3.26
N ILE A 45 -15.59 4.37 2.13
CA ILE A 45 -15.80 2.92 2.09
C ILE A 45 -14.80 2.22 3.02
N LEU A 46 -13.50 2.53 2.90
CA LEU A 46 -12.46 1.89 3.69
C LEU A 46 -12.66 2.13 5.20
N SER A 47 -13.10 3.32 5.59
CA SER A 47 -13.41 3.66 6.98
C SER A 47 -14.61 2.89 7.55
N SER A 48 -15.59 2.56 6.70
CA SER A 48 -16.81 1.84 7.08
C SER A 48 -16.63 0.33 7.23
N LEU A 49 -15.51 -0.23 6.76
CA LEU A 49 -15.29 -1.68 6.78
C LEU A 49 -15.14 -2.19 8.21
N SER A 50 -15.91 -3.24 8.51
CA SER A 50 -15.73 -4.03 9.73
C SER A 50 -14.42 -4.82 9.70
N ALA A 51 -13.94 -5.23 10.88
CA ALA A 51 -12.77 -6.08 11.02
C ALA A 51 -12.87 -7.38 10.20
N ALA A 52 -14.06 -7.97 10.11
CA ALA A 52 -14.30 -9.18 9.31
C ALA A 52 -14.13 -8.91 7.81
N GLN A 53 -14.58 -7.77 7.31
CA GLN A 53 -14.42 -7.37 5.90
C GLN A 53 -12.96 -7.04 5.57
N VAL A 54 -12.25 -6.35 6.48
CA VAL A 54 -10.80 -6.09 6.36
C VAL A 54 -10.03 -7.40 6.28
N MET A 55 -10.33 -8.36 7.15
CA MET A 55 -9.69 -9.68 7.14
C MET A 55 -9.95 -10.44 5.84
N LYS A 56 -11.16 -10.34 5.29
CA LYS A 56 -11.51 -10.94 4.00
C LYS A 56 -10.73 -10.30 2.84
N LEU A 57 -10.58 -8.98 2.83
CA LEU A 57 -9.76 -8.28 1.83
C LEU A 57 -8.28 -8.62 1.96
N ALA A 58 -7.77 -8.71 3.19
CA ALA A 58 -6.38 -9.06 3.44
C ALA A 58 -6.02 -10.46 2.94
N SER A 59 -6.97 -11.40 2.96
CA SER A 59 -6.76 -12.80 2.52
C SER A 59 -6.58 -13.01 1.01
N ARG A 60 -6.56 -11.95 0.19
CA ARG A 60 -6.26 -12.06 -1.24
C ARG A 60 -4.80 -12.47 -1.45
N ASN A 61 -4.56 -13.25 -2.49
CA ASN A 61 -3.24 -13.75 -2.88
C ASN A 61 -2.38 -12.72 -3.66
N THR A 62 -2.84 -11.47 -3.72
CA THR A 62 -2.17 -10.35 -4.38
C THR A 62 -2.03 -9.20 -3.40
N LEU A 63 -0.93 -8.45 -3.48
CA LEU A 63 -0.76 -7.23 -2.70
C LEU A 63 -1.83 -6.20 -3.09
N LEU A 64 -2.42 -5.55 -2.09
CA LEU A 64 -3.40 -4.47 -2.27
C LEU A 64 -2.72 -3.13 -2.56
N CYS A 65 -1.52 -2.91 -2.02
CA CYS A 65 -0.72 -1.73 -2.26
C CYS A 65 0.34 -2.01 -3.33
N SER A 66 0.46 -1.10 -4.30
CA SER A 66 1.54 -1.08 -5.28
C SER A 66 2.51 0.06 -4.99
N PHE A 67 3.70 -0.03 -5.55
CA PHE A 67 4.60 1.12 -5.57
C PHE A 67 3.96 2.27 -6.35
N ARG A 68 4.06 3.47 -5.78
CA ARG A 68 3.57 4.73 -6.38
C ARG A 68 4.61 5.40 -7.27
N VAL A 69 5.83 4.87 -7.25
CA VAL A 69 6.95 5.39 -8.00
C VAL A 69 6.86 4.81 -9.40
N ASP A 70 6.78 5.67 -10.41
CA ASP A 70 6.89 5.25 -11.80
C ASP A 70 8.32 4.72 -12.02
N ASP A 71 8.40 3.42 -12.26
CA ASP A 71 9.62 2.62 -12.19
C ASP A 71 10.73 3.19 -13.10
N ASN A 72 10.42 3.66 -14.30
CA ASN A 72 11.48 4.01 -15.26
C ASN A 72 12.31 5.25 -14.88
N LEU A 73 11.70 6.26 -14.25
CA LEU A 73 12.40 7.51 -13.96
C LEU A 73 13.28 7.38 -12.71
N VAL A 74 12.80 6.69 -11.67
CA VAL A 74 13.54 6.61 -10.40
C VAL A 74 14.63 5.54 -10.45
N TRP A 75 14.39 4.39 -11.09
CA TRP A 75 15.46 3.39 -11.24
C TRP A 75 16.60 3.91 -12.12
N SER A 76 16.31 4.67 -13.18
CA SER A 76 17.36 5.28 -14.01
C SER A 76 18.17 6.33 -13.26
N LEU A 77 17.55 7.16 -12.41
CA LEU A 77 18.27 8.14 -11.58
C LEU A 77 19.12 7.50 -10.48
N LEU A 78 18.68 6.37 -9.90
CA LEU A 78 19.43 5.65 -8.87
C LEU A 78 20.56 4.79 -9.45
N THR A 79 20.45 4.33 -10.69
CA THR A 79 21.44 3.46 -11.34
C THR A 79 22.43 4.21 -12.24
N ASN A 80 22.11 5.43 -12.69
CA ASN A 80 22.99 6.22 -13.56
C ASN A 80 23.96 7.10 -12.76
N HIS A 81 24.84 6.48 -11.97
CA HIS A 81 26.05 7.15 -11.47
C HIS A 81 27.08 7.18 -12.61
N ALA A 82 26.96 8.15 -13.53
CA ALA A 82 28.08 8.45 -14.42
C ALA A 82 29.24 8.93 -13.53
N PRO A 83 30.41 8.26 -13.52
CA PRO A 83 31.55 8.77 -12.78
C PRO A 83 31.90 10.13 -13.37
N SER A 84 31.82 11.17 -12.54
CA SER A 84 32.31 12.51 -12.88
C SER A 84 33.78 12.36 -13.27
N LYS A 85 34.06 12.33 -14.58
CA LYS A 85 35.43 12.45 -15.09
C LYS A 85 35.85 13.89 -14.86
N VAL A 86 36.60 14.09 -13.78
CA VAL A 86 37.46 15.26 -13.53
C VAL A 86 38.65 15.18 -14.46
#